data_AF-A0A7Y5W9M4-F1
#
_entry.id   AF-A0A7Y5W9M4-F1
#
_cell.length_a   1.000
_cell.length_b   1.000
_cell.length_c   1.000
_cell.angle_alpha   90.00
_cell.angle_beta   90.00
_cell.angle_gamma   90.00
#
_symmetry.space_group_name_H-M   'P 1'
#
loop_
_entity.id
_entity.type
_entity.pdbx_description
1 polymer ?
#
loop_
_entity_poly.entity_id
_entity_poly.type
_entity_poly.pdbx_seq_one_letter_code
_entity_poly.pdbx_strand_id
1 'polypeptide(L)'
;MLFTAFLLTACGAPQASDKDSPHTGLTPYREDYRPEDTQRAAAGRDTPAAIQHEGKALFGPRGAGGAAEGAANWQIVLAAFGGADGQRLAEIAVAEAHQIGLTSAYAEPRGKAWVVAYGRYESGASTRAQEDLKRLKGLEINGRLPFAGAVLAPPPVEAIAGSVPDHDLATVRVRYGRSAYYTLQVGIYRRMDDRDPTPQDLADFRKAAEAAVIQLRREGQEAFYYHTSRSSTVTVGVFSEKDYDTSRKRPDGSVTTGPARESFRLREAKEKNPHNLVNGQAVKVRGAIQPSLLVPIPN
;
A
#
# COMPACT_ATOMS: atom_id res chain seq x y z
N MET A 1 34.64 24.02 -18.38
CA MET A 1 33.25 23.69 -18.81
C MET A 1 32.35 23.98 -17.63
N LEU A 2 31.44 24.94 -17.80
CA LEU A 2 30.70 25.61 -16.72
C LEU A 2 29.63 24.69 -16.13
N PHE A 3 29.63 24.57 -14.79
CA PHE A 3 28.49 24.11 -14.00
C PHE A 3 27.36 25.13 -14.13
N THR A 4 26.28 24.79 -14.83
CA THR A 4 25.05 25.59 -14.81
C THR A 4 24.20 25.11 -13.63
N ALA A 5 24.34 25.81 -12.50
CA ALA A 5 23.53 25.59 -11.31
C ALA A 5 22.06 25.94 -11.60
N PHE A 6 21.15 24.97 -11.51
CA PHE A 6 19.73 25.27 -11.41
C PHE A 6 19.38 25.57 -9.96
N LEU A 7 18.97 26.82 -9.71
CA LEU A 7 18.36 27.27 -8.46
C LEU A 7 17.00 26.59 -8.27
N LEU A 8 16.81 25.98 -7.09
CA LEU A 8 15.50 25.71 -6.52
C LEU A 8 14.93 27.04 -6.00
N THR A 9 14.12 27.71 -6.82
CA THR A 9 13.33 28.87 -6.39
C THR A 9 11.99 28.39 -5.83
N ALA A 10 11.77 28.58 -4.54
CA ALA A 10 10.45 28.51 -3.93
C ALA A 10 9.67 29.80 -4.27
N CYS A 11 8.62 29.69 -5.09
CA CYS A 11 7.70 30.80 -5.35
C CYS A 11 6.45 30.67 -4.48
N GLY A 12 6.11 31.80 -3.85
CA GLY A 12 5.02 31.96 -2.89
C GLY A 12 3.63 31.90 -3.50
N ALA A 13 2.67 31.72 -2.59
CA ALA A 13 1.24 31.62 -2.86
C ALA A 13 0.63 32.93 -3.36
N PRO A 14 -0.34 32.88 -4.29
CA PRO A 14 -1.36 33.90 -4.41
C PRO A 14 -2.61 33.51 -3.61
N GLN A 15 -3.02 34.43 -2.75
CA GLN A 15 -4.33 34.47 -2.10
C GLN A 15 -5.34 34.96 -3.15
N ALA A 16 -6.37 34.17 -3.45
CA ALA A 16 -7.57 34.67 -4.14
C ALA A 16 -8.79 33.84 -3.74
N SER A 17 -9.84 34.59 -3.40
CA SER A 17 -11.16 34.20 -2.93
C SER A 17 -12.13 33.85 -4.06
N ASP A 18 -12.92 32.78 -3.89
CA ASP A 18 -14.31 32.62 -4.33
C ASP A 18 -14.82 31.30 -3.72
N LYS A 19 -15.73 31.30 -2.75
CA LYS A 19 -17.21 31.42 -2.83
C LYS A 19 -17.88 30.40 -3.77
N ASP A 20 -18.77 29.64 -3.13
CA ASP A 20 -19.86 28.82 -3.66
C ASP A 20 -19.53 27.48 -4.34
N SER A 21 -19.51 26.41 -3.51
CA SER A 21 -20.10 25.11 -3.87
C SER A 21 -20.46 24.31 -2.61
N PRO A 22 -21.60 23.61 -2.58
CA PRO A 22 -22.21 23.10 -1.36
C PRO A 22 -21.47 21.87 -0.83
N HIS A 23 -20.97 21.98 0.40
CA HIS A 23 -20.45 20.85 1.16
C HIS A 23 -21.58 19.88 1.53
N THR A 24 -21.64 18.73 0.86
CA THR A 24 -22.22 17.51 1.44
C THR A 24 -21.33 17.08 2.60
N GLY A 25 -21.80 17.35 3.82
CA GLY A 25 -21.12 17.01 5.06
C GLY A 25 -20.97 15.50 5.23
N LEU A 26 -19.73 15.03 5.19
CA LEU A 26 -19.33 13.79 5.84
C LEU A 26 -18.84 14.16 7.24
N THR A 27 -19.54 13.66 8.25
CA THR A 27 -19.23 13.87 9.66
C THR A 27 -17.88 13.24 10.02
N PRO A 28 -17.05 13.90 10.85
CA PRO A 28 -15.89 13.26 11.46
C PRO A 28 -16.33 12.13 12.39
N TYR A 29 -15.44 11.14 12.53
CA TYR A 29 -15.50 10.02 13.46
C TYR A 29 -16.10 10.45 14.81
N ARG A 30 -17.26 9.89 15.17
CA ARG A 30 -17.93 10.17 16.45
C ARG A 30 -17.75 8.99 17.39
N GLU A 31 -17.18 9.27 18.55
CA GLU A 31 -16.69 8.34 19.57
C GLU A 31 -17.77 7.89 20.58
N ASP A 32 -19.05 7.95 20.20
CA ASP A 32 -20.17 7.65 21.09
C ASP A 32 -21.13 6.64 20.46
N TYR A 33 -21.06 5.36 20.86
CA TYR A 33 -22.11 4.37 20.55
C TYR A 33 -22.55 3.64 21.82
N ARG A 34 -23.86 3.73 22.10
CA ARG A 34 -24.56 3.14 23.25
C ARG A 34 -25.09 1.73 22.94
N PRO A 35 -25.12 0.79 23.90
CA PRO A 35 -25.36 -0.62 23.65
C PRO A 35 -26.77 -1.04 24.08
N GLU A 36 -27.69 -1.28 23.16
CA GLU A 36 -29.01 -1.84 23.52
C GLU A 36 -29.54 -2.91 22.53
N ASP A 37 -29.16 -2.91 21.24
CA ASP A 37 -29.87 -3.75 20.24
C ASP A 37 -29.08 -4.95 19.69
N THR A 38 -28.63 -5.89 20.54
CA THR A 38 -28.14 -7.20 20.04
C THR A 38 -28.54 -8.38 20.92
N GLN A 39 -29.84 -8.67 20.97
CA GLN A 39 -30.36 -10.01 21.25
C GLN A 39 -31.22 -10.51 20.09
N ARG A 40 -30.58 -11.02 19.03
CA ARG A 40 -31.07 -12.15 18.20
C ARG A 40 -30.19 -12.32 16.96
N ALA A 41 -29.37 -13.36 16.98
CA ALA A 41 -29.11 -14.27 15.86
C ALA A 41 -27.86 -15.10 16.22
N ALA A 42 -28.07 -16.19 16.94
CA ALA A 42 -27.11 -17.28 17.02
C ALA A 42 -27.59 -18.37 16.06
N ALA A 43 -26.94 -18.49 14.91
CA ALA A 43 -27.04 -19.66 14.04
C ALA A 43 -25.68 -19.83 13.34
N GLY A 44 -25.01 -20.95 13.60
CA GLY A 44 -23.73 -21.35 13.00
C GLY A 44 -22.52 -20.60 13.55
N ARG A 45 -21.95 -21.03 14.69
CA ARG A 45 -20.64 -20.53 15.14
C ARG A 45 -19.60 -21.62 14.94
N ASP A 46 -18.79 -21.48 13.89
CA ASP A 46 -17.50 -22.14 13.86
C ASP A 46 -16.71 -21.75 15.12
N THR A 47 -16.10 -22.75 15.75
CA THR A 47 -15.38 -22.51 17.00
C THR A 47 -14.15 -21.63 16.73
N PRO A 48 -13.70 -20.80 17.69
CA PRO A 48 -12.49 -19.99 17.53
C PRO A 48 -11.26 -20.82 17.11
N ALA A 49 -11.19 -22.09 17.53
CA ALA A 49 -10.14 -23.02 17.11
C ALA A 49 -10.27 -23.44 15.63
N ALA A 50 -11.49 -23.68 15.14
CA ALA A 50 -11.75 -23.98 13.72
C ALA A 50 -11.39 -22.78 12.83
N ILE A 51 -11.75 -21.56 13.26
CA ILE A 51 -11.46 -20.32 12.50
C ILE A 51 -9.96 -19.96 12.57
N GLN A 52 -9.29 -20.19 13.70
CA GLN A 52 -7.83 -20.04 13.77
C GLN A 52 -7.10 -21.07 12.89
N HIS A 53 -7.65 -22.29 12.82
CA HIS A 53 -7.12 -23.33 11.93
C HIS A 53 -7.33 -22.98 10.46
N GLU A 54 -8.50 -22.43 10.10
CA GLU A 54 -8.79 -21.92 8.75
C GLU A 54 -7.91 -20.71 8.39
N GLY A 55 -7.76 -19.74 9.30
CA GLY A 55 -6.83 -18.62 9.14
C GLY A 55 -5.38 -19.10 8.96
N LYS A 56 -4.94 -20.11 9.71
CA LYS A 56 -3.63 -20.74 9.52
C LYS A 56 -3.55 -21.56 8.22
N ALA A 57 -4.66 -22.14 7.74
CA ALA A 57 -4.71 -22.89 6.49
C ALA A 57 -4.65 -21.97 5.26
N LEU A 58 -5.33 -20.84 5.32
CA LEU A 58 -5.38 -19.81 4.27
C LEU A 58 -4.15 -18.89 4.29
N PHE A 59 -3.59 -18.61 5.47
CA PHE A 59 -2.59 -17.53 5.67
C PHE A 59 -1.42 -17.90 6.57
N GLY A 60 -1.36 -19.11 7.12
CA GLY A 60 -0.23 -19.57 7.92
C GLY A 60 0.95 -19.98 7.04
N PRO A 61 2.19 -19.99 7.57
CA PRO A 61 3.35 -20.46 6.83
C PRO A 61 3.23 -21.97 6.58
N ARG A 62 2.66 -22.34 5.43
CA ARG A 62 2.80 -23.71 4.91
C ARG A 62 4.21 -23.84 4.34
N GLY A 63 4.89 -24.92 4.75
CA GLY A 63 6.30 -25.19 4.50
C GLY A 63 6.76 -24.74 3.12
N ALA A 64 7.81 -23.93 3.12
CA ALA A 64 8.58 -23.55 1.95
C ALA A 64 9.14 -24.81 1.29
N GLY A 65 8.42 -25.34 0.31
CA GLY A 65 8.95 -26.26 -0.68
C GLY A 65 9.35 -25.45 -1.92
N GLY A 66 10.65 -25.28 -2.13
CA GLY A 66 11.22 -24.72 -3.35
C GLY A 66 11.47 -23.21 -3.27
N ALA A 67 12.66 -22.84 -2.81
CA ALA A 67 13.23 -21.53 -3.05
C ALA A 67 13.30 -21.26 -4.56
N ALA A 68 12.50 -20.31 -5.04
CA ALA A 68 12.84 -19.55 -6.22
C ALA A 68 13.35 -18.20 -5.72
N GLU A 69 14.65 -18.00 -5.89
CA GLU A 69 15.46 -16.86 -5.48
C GLU A 69 15.08 -15.62 -6.29
N GLY A 70 13.99 -14.94 -5.88
CA GLY A 70 13.59 -13.64 -6.38
C GLY A 70 14.14 -12.54 -5.48
N ALA A 71 15.33 -12.02 -5.78
CA ALA A 71 16.04 -11.05 -4.94
C ALA A 71 15.23 -9.76 -4.72
N ALA A 72 14.95 -9.44 -3.45
CA ALA A 72 14.49 -8.12 -3.04
C ALA A 72 15.63 -7.11 -3.24
N ASN A 73 15.52 -6.23 -4.24
CA ASN A 73 16.59 -5.33 -4.63
C ASN A 73 16.41 -3.92 -4.01
N TRP A 74 16.80 -3.76 -2.75
CA TRP A 74 16.95 -2.43 -2.13
C TRP A 74 17.96 -1.58 -2.90
N GLN A 75 17.82 -0.26 -2.80
CA GLN A 75 18.63 0.70 -3.55
C GLN A 75 18.78 2.02 -2.78
N ILE A 76 19.76 2.83 -3.15
CA ILE A 76 19.93 4.18 -2.61
C ILE A 76 19.39 5.18 -3.62
N VAL A 77 18.34 5.93 -3.26
CA VAL A 77 17.81 7.00 -4.10
C VAL A 77 18.65 8.26 -3.90
N LEU A 78 19.21 8.77 -5.00
CA LEU A 78 20.04 9.97 -5.04
C LEU A 78 19.19 11.22 -5.34
N ALA A 79 18.22 11.10 -6.24
CA ALA A 79 17.33 12.19 -6.66
C ALA A 79 16.01 11.67 -7.25
N ALA A 80 15.00 12.54 -7.31
CA ALA A 80 13.71 12.26 -7.95
C ALA A 80 13.29 13.45 -8.83
N PHE A 81 12.77 13.15 -10.02
CA PHE A 81 12.38 14.11 -11.05
C PHE A 81 10.93 13.86 -11.47
N GLY A 82 10.06 14.84 -11.20
CA GLY A 82 8.66 14.81 -11.63
C GLY A 82 8.42 15.56 -12.93
N GLY A 83 7.20 15.45 -13.47
CA GLY A 83 6.76 16.20 -14.64
C GLY A 83 7.15 15.55 -15.97
N ALA A 84 6.75 16.20 -17.07
CA ALA A 84 6.91 15.67 -18.44
C ALA A 84 8.39 15.43 -18.83
N ASP A 85 9.31 16.22 -18.27
CA ASP A 85 10.75 16.11 -18.50
C ASP A 85 11.46 15.16 -17.52
N GLY A 86 10.74 14.52 -16.60
CA GLY A 86 11.34 13.77 -15.49
C GLY A 86 12.33 12.69 -15.95
N GLN A 87 11.98 11.94 -17.00
CA GLN A 87 12.84 10.91 -17.59
C GLN A 87 14.16 11.49 -18.09
N ARG A 88 14.09 12.50 -18.95
CA ARG A 88 15.25 13.13 -19.56
C ARG A 88 16.18 13.73 -18.52
N LEU A 89 15.62 14.36 -17.47
CA LEU A 89 16.41 14.91 -16.36
C LEU A 89 17.10 13.82 -15.55
N ALA A 90 16.43 12.69 -15.30
CA ALA A 90 17.03 11.55 -14.61
C ALA A 90 18.18 10.93 -15.42
N GLU A 91 18.03 10.79 -16.74
CA GLU A 91 19.08 10.28 -17.63
C GLU A 91 20.33 11.19 -17.64
N ILE A 92 20.14 12.52 -17.69
CA ILE A 92 21.24 13.48 -17.57
C ILE A 92 21.95 13.32 -16.22
N ALA A 93 21.20 13.24 -15.13
CA ALA A 93 21.76 13.08 -13.79
C ALA A 93 22.52 11.74 -13.62
N VAL A 94 22.10 10.66 -14.29
CA VAL A 94 22.86 9.40 -14.33
C VAL A 94 24.19 9.58 -15.07
N ALA A 95 24.20 10.26 -16.22
CA ALA A 95 25.42 10.52 -16.96
C ALA A 95 26.42 11.35 -16.14
N GLU A 96 25.94 12.37 -15.42
CA GLU A 96 26.75 13.17 -14.50
C GLU A 96 27.29 12.32 -13.33
N ALA A 97 26.45 11.46 -12.73
CA ALA A 97 26.87 10.54 -11.69
C ALA A 97 27.97 9.57 -12.17
N HIS A 98 27.89 9.09 -13.41
CA HIS A 98 28.93 8.23 -14.00
C HIS A 98 30.26 8.97 -14.17
N GLN A 99 30.23 10.25 -14.57
CA GLN A 99 31.44 11.06 -14.74
C GLN A 99 32.23 11.26 -13.44
N ILE A 100 31.55 11.22 -12.29
CA ILE A 100 32.17 11.34 -10.96
C ILE A 100 32.47 9.97 -10.32
N GLY A 101 32.38 8.88 -11.09
CA GLY A 101 32.74 7.53 -10.66
C GLY A 101 31.62 6.72 -10.00
N LEU A 102 30.38 7.20 -10.00
CA LEU A 102 29.22 6.45 -9.51
C LEU A 102 28.63 5.56 -10.61
N THR A 103 29.43 4.62 -11.13
CA THR A 103 29.08 3.77 -12.27
C THR A 103 27.86 2.86 -12.05
N SER A 104 27.52 2.56 -10.80
CA SER A 104 26.32 1.80 -10.43
C SER A 104 25.05 2.66 -10.34
N ALA A 105 25.09 3.93 -10.76
CA ALA A 105 23.92 4.78 -10.83
C ALA A 105 23.05 4.43 -12.05
N TYR A 106 21.73 4.45 -11.89
CA TYR A 106 20.76 4.19 -12.95
C TYR A 106 19.48 5.00 -12.71
N ALA A 107 18.70 5.19 -13.77
CA ALA A 107 17.39 5.81 -13.69
C ALA A 107 16.30 4.73 -13.80
N GLU A 108 15.23 4.88 -13.03
CA GLU A 108 14.05 4.03 -13.15
C GLU A 108 12.75 4.82 -12.88
N PRO A 109 11.62 4.42 -13.49
CA PRO A 109 10.34 5.02 -13.19
C PRO A 109 9.86 4.62 -11.78
N ARG A 110 9.21 5.56 -11.08
CA ARG A 110 8.55 5.31 -9.79
C ARG A 110 7.26 6.12 -9.69
N GLY A 111 6.13 5.47 -10.00
CA GLY A 111 4.84 6.16 -10.09
C GLY A 111 4.86 7.23 -11.20
N LYS A 112 4.63 8.50 -10.83
CA LYS A 112 4.61 9.64 -11.76
C LYS A 112 5.96 10.38 -11.88
N ALA A 113 7.01 9.86 -11.26
CA ALA A 113 8.34 10.45 -11.25
C ALA A 113 9.38 9.46 -11.77
N TRP A 114 10.55 9.97 -12.11
CA TRP A 114 11.75 9.19 -12.36
C TRP A 114 12.72 9.36 -11.20
N VAL A 115 13.32 8.27 -10.73
CA VAL A 115 14.32 8.32 -9.66
C VAL A 115 15.68 7.96 -10.23
N VAL A 116 16.71 8.62 -9.72
CA VAL A 116 18.10 8.20 -9.92
C VAL A 116 18.51 7.42 -8.69
N ALA A 117 18.80 6.14 -8.89
CA ALA A 117 19.16 5.19 -7.86
C ALA A 117 20.63 4.75 -8.00
N TYR A 118 21.19 4.23 -6.92
CA TYR A 118 22.54 3.68 -6.88
C TYR A 118 22.53 2.32 -6.19
N GLY A 119 23.18 1.36 -6.85
CA GLY A 119 23.38 0.02 -6.33
C GLY A 119 22.11 -0.83 -6.28
N ARG A 120 22.30 -2.11 -5.96
CA ARG A 120 21.27 -3.09 -5.66
C ARG A 120 21.73 -3.90 -4.46
N TYR A 121 20.88 -3.99 -3.45
CA TYR A 121 21.20 -4.57 -2.14
C TYR A 121 20.11 -5.55 -1.74
N GLU A 122 20.49 -6.62 -1.07
CA GLU A 122 19.55 -7.66 -0.61
C GLU A 122 18.55 -7.13 0.43
N SER A 123 19.02 -6.24 1.30
CA SER A 123 18.20 -5.66 2.36
C SER A 123 18.64 -4.25 2.71
N GLY A 124 17.71 -3.52 3.31
CA GLY A 124 17.98 -2.19 3.83
C GLY A 124 18.98 -2.18 5.00
N ALA A 125 19.16 -3.32 5.67
CA ALA A 125 20.08 -3.47 6.79
C ALA A 125 21.45 -4.03 6.37
N SER A 126 21.66 -4.35 5.09
CA SER A 126 22.92 -4.93 4.64
C SER A 126 24.10 -3.98 4.89
N THR A 127 25.21 -4.51 5.40
CA THR A 127 26.42 -3.73 5.70
C THR A 127 26.86 -2.92 4.49
N ARG A 128 26.87 -3.53 3.30
CA ARG A 128 27.20 -2.88 2.04
C ARG A 128 26.30 -1.68 1.73
N ALA A 129 24.99 -1.80 1.93
CA ALA A 129 24.04 -0.70 1.70
C ALA A 129 24.29 0.48 2.65
N GLN A 130 24.58 0.20 3.91
CA GLN A 130 24.86 1.22 4.93
C GLN A 130 26.19 1.93 4.66
N GLU A 131 27.23 1.18 4.27
CA GLU A 131 28.53 1.73 3.88
C GLU A 131 28.43 2.62 2.64
N ASP A 132 27.74 2.15 1.60
CA ASP A 132 27.52 2.94 0.38
C ASP A 132 26.69 4.20 0.66
N LEU A 133 25.62 4.10 1.47
CA LEU A 133 24.80 5.25 1.85
C LEU A 133 25.63 6.30 2.61
N LYS A 134 26.46 5.85 3.57
CA LYS A 134 27.36 6.72 4.32
C LYS A 134 28.37 7.39 3.39
N ARG A 135 28.98 6.62 2.48
CA ARG A 135 29.94 7.12 1.49
C ARG A 135 29.32 8.17 0.58
N LEU A 136 28.13 7.91 0.05
CA LEU A 136 27.43 8.82 -0.86
C LEU A 136 27.04 10.12 -0.15
N LYS A 137 26.51 10.05 1.09
CA LYS A 137 26.17 11.23 1.88
C LYS A 137 27.37 12.11 2.21
N GLY A 138 28.56 11.51 2.34
CA GLY A 138 29.82 12.22 2.59
C GLY A 138 30.60 12.62 1.34
N LEU A 139 30.09 12.33 0.14
CA LEU A 139 30.81 12.61 -1.10
C LEU A 139 30.78 14.11 -1.40
N GLU A 140 31.95 14.74 -1.37
CA GLU A 140 32.11 16.16 -1.66
C GLU A 140 32.55 16.39 -3.09
N ILE A 141 31.84 17.28 -3.80
CA ILE A 141 32.13 17.65 -5.18
C ILE A 141 32.09 19.17 -5.26
N ASN A 142 33.22 19.79 -5.59
CA ASN A 142 33.37 21.24 -5.68
C ASN A 142 32.87 21.99 -4.42
N GLY A 143 33.18 21.50 -3.22
CA GLY A 143 32.77 22.15 -1.97
C GLY A 143 31.34 21.85 -1.54
N ARG A 144 30.64 20.89 -2.17
CA ARG A 144 29.22 20.59 -1.91
C ARG A 144 28.99 19.10 -1.69
N LEU A 145 27.96 18.77 -0.91
CA LEU A 145 27.48 17.41 -0.67
C LEU A 145 26.19 17.15 -1.48
N PRO A 146 26.28 16.87 -2.80
CA PRO A 146 25.10 16.74 -3.66
C PRO A 146 24.16 15.60 -3.23
N PHE A 147 24.66 14.60 -2.52
CA PHE A 147 23.90 13.42 -2.10
C PHE A 147 23.63 13.37 -0.59
N ALA A 148 23.73 14.50 0.13
CA ALA A 148 23.42 14.55 1.56
C ALA A 148 22.00 14.06 1.87
N GLY A 149 21.06 14.29 0.95
CA GLY A 149 19.67 13.84 1.01
C GLY A 149 19.42 12.41 0.54
N ALA A 150 20.45 11.64 0.19
CA ALA A 150 20.27 10.27 -0.29
C ALA A 150 19.58 9.39 0.76
N VAL A 151 18.69 8.50 0.32
CA VAL A 151 17.93 7.61 1.21
C VAL A 151 17.94 6.19 0.71
N LEU A 152 17.93 5.25 1.66
CA LEU A 152 17.73 3.86 1.33
C LEU A 152 16.26 3.60 1.07
N ALA A 153 15.94 3.04 -0.09
CA ALA A 153 14.58 2.74 -0.48
C ALA A 153 14.44 1.24 -0.80
N PRO A 154 13.28 0.65 -0.46
CA PRO A 154 12.96 -0.68 -0.98
C PRO A 154 12.87 -0.62 -2.52
N PRO A 155 12.96 -1.78 -3.21
CA PRO A 155 12.65 -1.87 -4.64
C PRO A 155 11.31 -1.21 -4.94
N PRO A 156 11.12 -0.62 -6.13
CA PRO A 156 9.80 -0.17 -6.55
C PRO A 156 8.85 -1.37 -6.53
N VAL A 157 7.58 -1.12 -6.22
CA VAL A 157 6.59 -2.19 -6.01
C VAL A 157 6.45 -3.07 -7.26
N GLU A 158 6.76 -2.51 -8.44
CA GLU A 158 6.80 -3.23 -9.71
C GLU A 158 8.03 -4.13 -9.92
N ALA A 159 9.13 -3.96 -9.16
CA ALA A 159 10.41 -4.68 -9.37
C ALA A 159 10.77 -5.68 -8.26
N ILE A 160 9.85 -6.01 -7.35
CA ILE A 160 10.04 -7.11 -6.41
C ILE A 160 9.85 -8.41 -7.21
N ALA A 161 10.91 -9.18 -7.42
CA ALA A 161 10.78 -10.50 -8.02
C ALA A 161 9.88 -11.38 -7.14
N GLY A 162 8.67 -11.69 -7.62
CA GLY A 162 7.61 -12.37 -6.86
C GLY A 162 6.33 -11.54 -6.69
N SER A 163 6.42 -10.21 -6.81
CA SER A 163 5.23 -9.35 -6.89
C SER A 163 4.65 -9.46 -8.30
N VAL A 164 3.34 -9.68 -8.38
CA VAL A 164 2.62 -9.63 -9.65
C VAL A 164 1.98 -8.25 -9.68
N PRO A 165 2.45 -7.30 -10.53
CA PRO A 165 1.93 -5.93 -10.53
C PRO A 165 0.40 -5.86 -10.72
N ASP A 166 -0.16 -6.85 -11.43
CA ASP A 166 -1.61 -7.01 -11.59
C ASP A 166 -2.37 -7.32 -10.29
N HIS A 167 -1.67 -7.66 -9.21
CA HIS A 167 -2.24 -7.95 -7.91
C HIS A 167 -2.07 -6.78 -6.94
N ASP A 168 -1.35 -5.72 -7.33
CA ASP A 168 -1.25 -4.50 -6.52
C ASP A 168 -2.54 -3.68 -6.64
N LEU A 169 -3.15 -3.39 -5.49
CA LEU A 169 -4.36 -2.58 -5.37
C LEU A 169 -4.16 -1.16 -5.91
N ALA A 170 -2.95 -0.61 -5.84
CA ALA A 170 -2.64 0.74 -6.35
C ALA A 170 -2.86 0.87 -7.86
N THR A 171 -2.79 -0.25 -8.59
CA THR A 171 -2.99 -0.28 -10.05
C THR A 171 -4.46 -0.47 -10.45
N VAL A 172 -5.35 -0.78 -9.50
CA VAL A 172 -6.74 -1.17 -9.79
C VAL A 172 -7.53 -0.03 -10.42
N ARG A 173 -7.41 1.20 -9.93
CA ARG A 173 -8.14 2.35 -10.52
C ARG A 173 -7.72 2.63 -11.96
N VAL A 174 -6.47 2.37 -12.32
CA VAL A 174 -5.98 2.48 -13.70
C VAL A 174 -6.67 1.46 -14.61
N ARG A 175 -6.88 0.25 -14.11
CA ARG A 175 -7.45 -0.87 -14.88
C ARG A 175 -8.98 -0.88 -14.96
N TYR A 176 -9.64 -0.58 -13.83
CA TYR A 176 -11.10 -0.66 -13.68
C TYR A 176 -11.79 0.71 -13.77
N GLY A 177 -11.02 1.78 -13.91
CA GLY A 177 -11.54 3.14 -14.04
C GLY A 177 -12.08 3.73 -12.73
N ARG A 178 -12.69 4.91 -12.84
CA ARG A 178 -13.16 5.72 -11.69
C ARG A 178 -14.28 5.06 -10.87
N SER A 179 -14.96 4.06 -11.42
CA SER A 179 -15.99 3.28 -10.72
C SER A 179 -15.43 2.29 -9.70
N ALA A 180 -14.12 1.97 -9.76
CA ALA A 180 -13.44 1.18 -8.74
C ALA A 180 -13.24 2.01 -7.48
N TYR A 181 -14.16 1.87 -6.53
CA TYR A 181 -14.23 2.76 -5.38
C TYR A 181 -13.93 2.04 -4.06
N TYR A 182 -14.42 0.81 -3.90
CA TYR A 182 -14.30 0.02 -2.68
C TYR A 182 -13.64 -1.33 -2.95
N THR A 183 -13.06 -1.93 -1.91
CA THR A 183 -12.57 -3.31 -1.89
C THR A 183 -12.83 -3.90 -0.51
N LEU A 184 -12.96 -5.23 -0.40
CA LEU A 184 -13.17 -5.89 0.88
C LEU A 184 -11.82 -6.26 1.49
N GLN A 185 -11.43 -5.60 2.58
CA GLN A 185 -10.28 -5.99 3.36
C GLN A 185 -10.57 -7.27 4.15
N VAL A 186 -9.73 -8.29 3.92
CA VAL A 186 -9.83 -9.62 4.53
C VAL A 186 -8.62 -9.96 5.38
N GLY A 187 -7.52 -9.22 5.25
CA GLY A 187 -6.35 -9.40 6.08
C GLY A 187 -5.41 -8.20 6.14
N ILE A 188 -4.60 -8.15 7.20
CA ILE A 188 -3.52 -7.18 7.36
C ILE A 188 -2.32 -7.81 8.06
N TYR A 189 -1.13 -7.61 7.49
CA TYR A 189 0.15 -7.99 8.07
C TYR A 189 0.82 -6.76 8.66
N ARG A 190 1.02 -6.76 9.97
CA ARG A 190 1.56 -5.63 10.73
C ARG A 190 2.14 -6.08 12.07
N ARG A 191 2.95 -5.22 12.70
CA ARG A 191 3.33 -5.41 14.10
C ARG A 191 2.11 -5.27 15.02
N MET A 192 2.07 -6.11 16.06
CA MET A 192 0.99 -6.13 17.06
C MET A 192 1.33 -5.36 18.34
N ASP A 193 2.60 -5.00 18.51
CA ASP A 193 3.12 -4.28 19.68
C ASP A 193 3.23 -2.77 19.45
N ASP A 194 2.52 -2.24 18.44
CA ASP A 194 2.46 -0.83 18.01
C ASP A 194 3.80 -0.13 17.73
N ARG A 195 4.93 -0.85 17.82
CA ARG A 195 6.25 -0.35 17.44
C ARG A 195 6.37 -0.14 15.93
N ASP A 196 7.30 0.73 15.57
CA ASP A 196 7.67 0.92 14.17
C ASP A 196 8.26 -0.38 13.60
N PRO A 197 7.79 -0.83 12.42
CA PRO A 197 8.31 -2.02 11.81
C PRO A 197 9.73 -1.80 11.32
N THR A 198 10.56 -2.81 11.58
CA THR A 198 11.90 -2.88 11.01
C THR A 198 11.82 -3.15 9.50
N PRO A 199 12.90 -2.89 8.75
CA PRO A 199 12.97 -3.29 7.34
C PRO A 199 12.68 -4.78 7.10
N GLN A 200 13.08 -5.63 8.05
CA GLN A 200 12.80 -7.07 8.00
C GLN A 200 11.31 -7.35 8.20
N ASP A 201 10.67 -6.73 9.21
CA ASP A 201 9.22 -6.85 9.43
C ASP A 201 8.44 -6.48 8.16
N LEU A 202 8.81 -5.37 7.51
CA LEU A 202 8.16 -4.94 6.27
C LEU A 202 8.34 -5.93 5.12
N ALA A 203 9.52 -6.54 4.98
CA ALA A 203 9.77 -7.57 3.98
C ALA A 203 8.90 -8.81 4.23
N ASP A 204 8.79 -9.24 5.49
CA ASP A 204 7.96 -10.38 5.88
C ASP A 204 6.47 -10.11 5.67
N PHE A 205 5.99 -8.90 5.98
CA PHE A 205 4.61 -8.50 5.73
C PHE A 205 4.25 -8.52 4.24
N ARG A 206 5.15 -8.03 3.38
CA ARG A 206 4.95 -8.01 1.93
C ARG A 206 4.86 -9.44 1.40
N LYS A 207 5.86 -10.26 1.71
CA LYS A 207 5.92 -11.66 1.31
C LYS A 207 4.67 -12.43 1.73
N ALA A 208 4.20 -12.23 2.96
CA ALA A 208 3.02 -12.92 3.47
C ALA A 208 1.73 -12.43 2.79
N ALA A 209 1.58 -11.12 2.56
CA ALA A 209 0.42 -10.57 1.84
C ALA A 209 0.37 -11.03 0.38
N GLU A 210 1.50 -11.04 -0.32
CA GLU A 210 1.60 -11.52 -1.70
C GLU A 210 1.24 -13.01 -1.80
N ALA A 211 1.79 -13.84 -0.91
CA ALA A 211 1.47 -15.28 -0.85
C ALA A 211 -0.03 -15.52 -0.60
N ALA A 212 -0.63 -14.75 0.32
CA ALA A 212 -2.06 -14.81 0.61
C ALA A 212 -2.91 -14.47 -0.61
N VAL A 213 -2.55 -13.41 -1.35
CA VAL A 213 -3.26 -13.02 -2.58
C VAL A 213 -3.14 -14.08 -3.67
N ILE A 214 -1.97 -14.69 -3.83
CA ILE A 214 -1.77 -15.81 -4.76
C ILE A 214 -2.70 -16.98 -4.39
N GLN A 215 -2.80 -17.31 -3.10
CA GLN A 215 -3.66 -18.39 -2.64
C GLN A 215 -5.14 -18.09 -2.91
N LEU A 216 -5.63 -16.90 -2.54
CA LEU A 216 -7.01 -16.47 -2.81
C LEU A 216 -7.33 -16.49 -4.32
N ARG A 217 -6.38 -16.10 -5.17
CA ARG A 217 -6.54 -16.17 -6.63
C ARG A 217 -6.58 -17.59 -7.17
N ARG A 218 -5.82 -18.53 -6.58
CA ARG A 218 -5.93 -19.96 -6.91
C ARG A 218 -7.28 -20.54 -6.53
N GLU A 219 -7.92 -19.99 -5.50
CA GLU A 219 -9.30 -20.32 -5.09
C GLU A 219 -10.37 -19.61 -5.94
N GLY A 220 -9.96 -18.89 -6.99
CA GLY A 220 -10.86 -18.22 -7.93
C GLY A 220 -11.36 -16.86 -7.43
N GLN A 221 -10.76 -16.29 -6.38
CA GLN A 221 -11.14 -14.98 -5.87
C GLN A 221 -10.32 -13.86 -6.53
N GLU A 222 -10.98 -12.75 -6.84
CA GLU A 222 -10.29 -11.54 -7.30
C GLU A 222 -9.61 -10.86 -6.11
N ALA A 223 -8.35 -11.18 -5.82
CA ALA A 223 -7.62 -10.65 -4.65
C ALA A 223 -6.49 -9.69 -5.01
N PHE A 224 -6.16 -8.78 -4.08
CA PHE A 224 -5.12 -7.77 -4.23
C PHE A 224 -4.36 -7.53 -2.92
N TYR A 225 -3.09 -7.13 -3.03
CA TYR A 225 -2.31 -6.63 -1.90
C TYR A 225 -2.15 -5.11 -1.99
N TYR A 226 -1.94 -4.46 -0.85
CA TYR A 226 -1.56 -3.05 -0.78
C TYR A 226 -0.54 -2.83 0.32
N HIS A 227 0.61 -2.25 -0.02
CA HIS A 227 1.70 -2.03 0.93
C HIS A 227 1.72 -0.58 1.40
N THR A 228 1.78 -0.39 2.71
CA THR A 228 2.01 0.92 3.33
C THR A 228 3.42 0.99 3.91
N SER A 229 3.78 2.12 4.51
CA SER A 229 5.03 2.27 5.26
C SER A 229 5.07 1.42 6.54
N ARG A 230 3.93 0.86 7.00
CA ARG A 230 3.84 0.14 8.28
C ARG A 230 3.27 -1.28 8.19
N SER A 231 2.59 -1.61 7.10
CA SER A 231 1.79 -2.83 6.99
C SER A 231 1.59 -3.26 5.54
N SER A 232 1.12 -4.49 5.35
CA SER A 232 0.62 -4.98 4.06
C SER A 232 -0.80 -5.49 4.21
N THR A 233 -1.73 -4.94 3.44
CA THR A 233 -3.15 -5.27 3.48
C THR A 233 -3.51 -6.22 2.36
N VAL A 234 -4.38 -7.20 2.63
CA VAL A 234 -4.95 -8.13 1.66
C VAL A 234 -6.43 -7.82 1.49
N THR A 235 -6.85 -7.70 0.25
CA THR A 235 -8.23 -7.32 -0.11
C THR A 235 -8.79 -8.21 -1.21
N VAL A 236 -10.12 -8.29 -1.31
CA VAL A 236 -10.85 -9.09 -2.29
C VAL A 236 -11.93 -8.24 -2.95
N GLY A 237 -12.01 -8.33 -4.27
CA GLY A 237 -13.03 -7.73 -5.13
C GLY A 237 -12.86 -6.23 -5.38
N VAL A 238 -13.30 -5.78 -6.54
CA VAL A 238 -13.39 -4.34 -6.88
C VAL A 238 -14.85 -3.90 -6.90
N PHE A 239 -15.26 -3.09 -5.94
CA PHE A 239 -16.65 -2.64 -5.74
C PHE A 239 -16.85 -1.17 -6.10
N SER A 240 -18.07 -0.83 -6.52
CA SER A 240 -18.49 0.53 -6.87
C SER A 240 -19.54 1.04 -5.88
N GLU A 241 -19.97 2.29 -6.03
CA GLU A 241 -21.08 2.86 -5.25
C GLU A 241 -22.40 2.09 -5.45
N LYS A 242 -22.56 1.37 -6.58
CA LYS A 242 -23.74 0.51 -6.81
C LYS A 242 -23.75 -0.74 -5.93
N ASP A 243 -22.58 -1.12 -5.41
CA ASP A 243 -22.40 -2.32 -4.60
C ASP A 243 -22.59 -2.08 -3.11
N TYR A 244 -22.45 -0.83 -2.70
CA TYR A 244 -22.59 -0.41 -1.31
C TYR A 244 -23.20 0.99 -1.27
N ASP A 245 -24.51 1.06 -1.03
CA ASP A 245 -25.28 2.30 -0.97
C ASP A 245 -25.96 2.47 0.39
N THR A 246 -25.49 3.44 1.16
CA THR A 246 -26.06 3.82 2.46
C THR A 246 -27.10 4.93 2.32
N SER A 247 -27.25 5.53 1.14
CA SER A 247 -28.16 6.64 0.90
C SER A 247 -29.61 6.16 0.76
N ARG A 248 -30.53 7.00 1.24
CA ARG A 248 -31.98 6.84 1.11
C ARG A 248 -32.58 8.19 0.78
N LYS A 249 -33.17 8.30 -0.40
CA LYS A 249 -33.95 9.48 -0.78
C LYS A 249 -35.34 9.37 -0.18
N ARG A 250 -35.74 10.36 0.61
CA ARG A 250 -37.08 10.49 1.18
C ARG A 250 -38.04 11.08 0.14
N PRO A 251 -39.37 10.93 0.34
CA PRO A 251 -40.38 11.54 -0.53
C PRO A 251 -40.27 13.07 -0.64
N ASP A 252 -39.75 13.73 0.40
CA ASP A 252 -39.47 15.17 0.44
C ASP A 252 -38.20 15.59 -0.33
N GLY A 253 -37.51 14.63 -0.97
CA GLY A 253 -36.29 14.87 -1.74
C GLY A 253 -34.99 14.87 -0.92
N SER A 254 -35.06 14.85 0.42
CA SER A 254 -33.87 14.80 1.28
C SER A 254 -33.18 13.43 1.24
N VAL A 255 -31.85 13.41 1.42
CA VAL A 255 -31.06 12.18 1.48
C VAL A 255 -30.69 11.89 2.93
N THR A 256 -30.99 10.69 3.39
CA THR A 256 -30.62 10.21 4.73
C THR A 256 -29.78 8.95 4.65
N THR A 257 -28.90 8.76 5.65
CA THR A 257 -28.10 7.55 5.78
C THR A 257 -28.91 6.47 6.49
N GLY A 258 -29.00 5.29 5.89
CA GLY A 258 -29.67 4.11 6.46
C GLY A 258 -28.81 2.86 6.33
N PRO A 259 -29.38 1.67 6.63
CA PRO A 259 -28.68 0.40 6.43
C PRO A 259 -28.19 0.24 4.99
N ALA A 260 -26.94 -0.16 4.83
CA ALA A 260 -26.33 -0.30 3.51
C ALA A 260 -27.11 -1.30 2.65
N ARG A 261 -27.40 -0.93 1.41
CA ARG A 261 -27.80 -1.89 0.36
C ARG A 261 -26.54 -2.45 -0.25
N GLU A 262 -26.41 -3.76 -0.18
CA GLU A 262 -25.25 -4.48 -0.68
C GLU A 262 -25.62 -5.28 -1.92
N SER A 263 -24.79 -5.22 -2.96
CA SER A 263 -24.97 -6.05 -4.14
C SER A 263 -24.80 -7.54 -3.79
N PHE A 264 -25.29 -8.42 -4.67
CA PHE A 264 -25.09 -9.86 -4.52
C PHE A 264 -23.61 -10.24 -4.43
N ARG A 265 -22.77 -9.69 -5.31
CA ARG A 265 -21.33 -9.97 -5.32
C ARG A 265 -20.59 -9.49 -4.07
N LEU A 266 -20.99 -8.37 -3.47
CA LEU A 266 -20.37 -7.91 -2.23
C LEU A 266 -20.76 -8.83 -1.06
N ARG A 267 -22.03 -9.24 -0.99
CA ARG A 267 -22.49 -10.19 0.02
C ARG A 267 -21.79 -11.54 -0.10
N GLU A 268 -21.67 -12.07 -1.31
CA GLU A 268 -20.94 -13.31 -1.57
C GLU A 268 -19.46 -13.20 -1.16
N ALA A 269 -18.79 -12.08 -1.46
CA ALA A 269 -17.41 -11.86 -1.05
C ALA A 269 -17.25 -11.83 0.47
N LYS A 270 -18.19 -11.20 1.19
CA LYS A 270 -18.23 -11.19 2.67
C LYS A 270 -18.53 -12.57 3.25
N GLU A 271 -19.39 -13.35 2.62
CA GLU A 271 -19.70 -14.71 3.06
C GLU A 271 -18.50 -15.64 2.91
N LYS A 272 -17.77 -15.54 1.79
CA LYS A 272 -16.53 -16.30 1.55
C LYS A 272 -15.37 -15.83 2.43
N ASN A 273 -15.36 -14.57 2.83
CA ASN A 273 -14.31 -13.99 3.66
C ASN A 273 -14.95 -13.23 4.84
N PRO A 274 -15.50 -13.93 5.84
CA PRO A 274 -16.29 -13.28 6.89
C PRO A 274 -15.44 -12.48 7.89
N HIS A 275 -14.15 -12.77 7.97
CA HIS A 275 -13.28 -12.25 9.02
C HIS A 275 -12.05 -11.55 8.49
N ASN A 276 -11.73 -10.41 9.09
CA ASN A 276 -10.47 -9.73 8.87
C ASN A 276 -9.40 -10.36 9.74
N LEU A 277 -8.36 -10.89 9.12
CA LEU A 277 -7.28 -11.54 9.83
C LEU A 277 -6.10 -10.61 10.04
N VAL A 278 -5.39 -10.78 11.14
CA VAL A 278 -4.16 -10.04 11.43
C VAL A 278 -3.01 -11.04 11.52
N ASN A 279 -2.01 -10.89 10.66
CA ASN A 279 -0.90 -11.84 10.53
C ASN A 279 -1.39 -13.30 10.34
N GLY A 280 -2.47 -13.48 9.57
CA GLY A 280 -3.10 -14.78 9.33
C GLY A 280 -3.90 -15.36 10.50
N GLN A 281 -4.15 -14.58 11.55
CA GLN A 281 -4.92 -15.02 12.71
C GLN A 281 -6.18 -14.19 12.90
N ALA A 282 -7.26 -14.84 13.33
CA ALA A 282 -8.49 -14.15 13.72
C ALA A 282 -8.22 -13.33 14.99
N VAL A 283 -8.57 -12.04 14.95
CA VAL A 283 -8.44 -11.14 16.10
C VAL A 283 -9.81 -10.83 16.67
N LYS A 284 -9.92 -10.85 18.01
CA LYS A 284 -11.13 -10.42 18.70
C LYS A 284 -11.08 -8.92 18.95
N VAL A 285 -12.17 -8.25 18.59
CA VAL A 285 -12.45 -6.85 18.93
C VAL A 285 -13.74 -6.84 19.75
N ARG A 286 -13.66 -6.37 21.00
CA ARG A 286 -14.81 -6.29 21.93
C ARG A 286 -15.58 -7.62 22.10
N GLY A 287 -14.84 -8.73 22.16
CA GLY A 287 -15.41 -10.06 22.41
C GLY A 287 -15.88 -10.82 21.17
N ALA A 288 -15.97 -10.18 20.00
CA ALA A 288 -16.31 -10.81 18.72
C ALA A 288 -15.10 -10.85 17.78
N ILE A 289 -15.04 -11.81 16.85
CA ILE A 289 -14.01 -11.83 15.80
C ILE A 289 -14.26 -10.64 14.86
N GLN A 290 -13.19 -9.94 14.50
CA GLN A 290 -13.31 -8.79 13.60
C GLN A 290 -13.84 -9.23 12.23
N PRO A 291 -14.96 -8.68 11.74
CA PRO A 291 -15.44 -8.99 10.41
C PRO A 291 -14.54 -8.36 9.34
N SER A 292 -14.60 -8.89 8.12
CA SER A 292 -14.00 -8.21 6.96
C SER A 292 -14.60 -6.83 6.75
N LEU A 293 -13.76 -5.89 6.32
CA LEU A 293 -14.09 -4.46 6.29
C LEU A 293 -14.14 -3.98 4.85
N LEU A 294 -15.22 -3.29 4.46
CA LEU A 294 -15.23 -2.60 3.17
C LEU A 294 -14.41 -1.30 3.31
N VAL A 295 -13.39 -1.14 2.48
CA VAL A 295 -12.47 0.00 2.52
C VAL A 295 -12.37 0.68 1.16
N PRO A 296 -12.08 1.98 1.09
CA PRO A 296 -11.87 2.65 -0.19
C PRO A 296 -10.59 2.14 -0.86
N ILE A 297 -10.62 2.01 -2.18
CA ILE A 297 -9.42 1.73 -2.99
C ILE A 297 -8.53 2.99 -2.98
N PRO A 298 -7.23 2.88 -2.64
CA PRO A 298 -6.28 4.00 -2.68
C PRO A 298 -6.28 4.74 -4.02
N ASN A 299 -5.93 6.03 -3.98
CA ASN A 299 -5.85 6.88 -5.17
C ASN A 299 -4.51 6.78 -5.87
#